data_AF-A0A917KDW8-F1
#
_entry.id   AF-A0A917KDW8-F1
#
_cell.length_a   1.000
_cell.length_b   1.000
_cell.length_c   1.000
_cell.angle_alpha   90.00
_cell.angle_beta   90.00
_cell.angle_gamma   90.00
#
_symmetry.space_group_name_H-M   'P 1'
#
loop_
_entity.id
_entity.type
_entity.pdbx_description
1 polymer ?
#
loop_
_entity_poly.entity_id
_entity_poly.type
_entity_poly.pdbx_seq_one_letter_code
_entity_poly.pdbx_strand_id
1 'polypeptide(L)' 'MAGLTLDTAGALAAARELGATGWTAAELLLAVRIGMAEGSTARRDGEGKPHGG' A
#
# COMPACT_ATOMS: atom_id res chain seq x y z
N MET A 1 -15.26 -8.80 -0.58
CA MET A 1 -13.81 -8.51 -0.54
C MET A 1 -13.61 -7.05 -0.92
N ALA A 2 -13.72 -6.12 0.02
CA ALA A 2 -13.33 -4.73 -0.23
C ALA A 2 -11.79 -4.70 -0.30
N GLY A 3 -11.24 -4.81 -1.51
CA GLY A 3 -9.81 -4.70 -1.73
C GLY A 3 -9.36 -3.28 -1.40
N LEU A 4 -8.23 -3.14 -0.69
CA LEU A 4 -7.61 -1.85 -0.45
C LEU A 4 -7.24 -1.20 -1.78
N THR A 5 -7.90 -0.11 -2.11
CA THR A 5 -7.58 0.69 -3.29
C THR A 5 -6.58 1.77 -2.92
N LEU A 6 -5.48 1.86 -3.66
CA LEU A 6 -4.53 2.96 -3.53
C LEU A 6 -5.11 4.20 -4.21
N ASP A 7 -5.28 5.29 -3.47
CA ASP A 7 -5.50 6.59 -4.09
C ASP A 7 -4.26 7.00 -4.87
N THR A 8 -4.33 6.82 -6.19
CA THR A 8 -3.18 7.03 -7.07
C THR A 8 -2.88 8.52 -7.23
N ALA A 9 -3.88 9.39 -7.11
CA ALA A 9 -3.69 10.84 -7.24
C ALA A 9 -2.93 11.40 -6.04
N GLY A 10 -3.35 11.07 -4.81
CA GLY A 10 -2.64 11.46 -3.60
C GLY A 10 -1.24 10.86 -3.53
N ALA A 11 -1.08 9.58 -3.91
CA ALA A 11 0.23 8.94 -3.93
C ALA A 11 1.20 9.56 -4.96
N LEU A 12 0.70 10.00 -6.12
CA LEU A 12 1.49 10.73 -7.11
C LEU A 12 1.89 12.13 -6.61
N ALA A 13 0.99 12.82 -5.90
CA ALA A 13 1.29 14.11 -5.29
C ALA A 13 2.43 13.98 -4.25
N ALA A 14 2.33 12.98 -3.36
CA ALA A 14 3.40 12.67 -2.40
C ALA A 14 4.72 12.29 -3.09
N ALA A 15 4.67 11.50 -4.17
CA ALA A 15 5.86 11.17 -4.95
C ALA A 15 6.54 12.44 -5.51
N ARG A 16 5.76 13.42 -5.99
CA ARG A 16 6.29 14.71 -6.47
C ARG A 16 6.92 15.54 -5.35
N GLU A 17 6.33 15.55 -4.16
CA GLU A 17 6.90 16.22 -2.98
C GLU A 17 8.27 15.63 -2.59
N LEU A 18 8.45 14.32 -2.80
CA LEU A 18 9.72 13.62 -2.62
C LEU A 18 10.71 13.83 -3.79
N GLY A 19 10.35 14.62 -4.80
CA GLY A 19 11.16 14.84 -6.00
C GLY A 19 11.15 13.67 -7.00
N ALA A 20 10.30 12.65 -6.79
CA ALA A 20 10.17 11.54 -7.71
C ALA A 20 9.29 11.94 -8.92
N THR A 21 9.78 11.65 -10.12
CA THR A 21 9.11 12.01 -11.38
C THR A 21 9.32 10.91 -12.43
N GLY A 22 8.40 10.82 -13.39
CA GLY A 22 8.49 9.83 -14.46
C GLY A 22 8.56 8.40 -13.91
N TRP A 23 9.60 7.66 -14.30
CA TRP A 23 9.78 6.25 -13.93
C TRP A 23 9.94 6.03 -12.42
N THR A 24 10.62 6.93 -11.70
CA THR A 24 10.83 6.75 -10.25
C THR A 24 9.54 6.87 -9.46
N ALA A 25 8.62 7.75 -9.89
CA ALA A 25 7.28 7.80 -9.32
C ALA A 25 6.49 6.52 -9.58
N ALA A 26 6.63 5.91 -10.77
CA ALA A 26 5.97 4.65 -11.09
C ALA A 26 6.49 3.49 -10.21
N GLU A 27 7.80 3.41 -9.99
CA GLU A 27 8.43 2.42 -9.11
C GLU A 27 7.99 2.57 -7.65
N LEU A 28 7.93 3.81 -7.14
CA LEU A 28 7.41 4.07 -5.80
C LEU A 28 5.94 3.65 -5.66
N LEU A 29 5.09 3.98 -6.63
CA LEU A 29 3.69 3.56 -6.63
C LEU A 29 3.53 2.03 -6.70
N LEU A 30 4.41 1.35 -7.43
CA LEU A 30 4.44 -0.11 -7.48
C LEU A 30 4.81 -0.70 -6.11
N ALA A 31 5.87 -0.20 -5.47
CA ALA A 31 6.29 -0.63 -4.14
C ALA A 31 5.18 -0.45 -3.10
N VAL A 32 4.47 0.70 -3.13
CA VAL A 32 3.33 0.96 -2.24
C VAL A 32 2.21 -0.07 -2.43
N ARG A 33 1.85 -0.38 -3.68
CA ARG A 33 0.80 -1.37 -3.96
C ARG A 33 1.18 -2.78 -3.48
N ILE A 34 2.44 -3.17 -3.63
CA ILE A 34 2.94 -4.45 -3.12
C ILE A 34 2.84 -4.50 -1.59
N GLY A 35 3.35 -3.47 -0.89
CA GLY A 35 3.26 -3.39 0.57
C GLY A 35 1.82 -3.41 1.09
N MET A 36 0.87 -2.76 0.38
CA MET A 36 -0.55 -2.83 0.71
C MET A 36 -1.13 -4.24 0.54
N ALA A 37 -0.73 -4.98 -0.50
CA ALA A 37 -1.17 -6.36 -0.72
C ALA A 37 -0.62 -7.31 0.36
N GLU A 38 0.66 -7.18 0.69
CA GLU A 38 1.31 -7.96 1.75
C GLU A 38 0.69 -7.66 3.13
N GLY A 39 0.55 -6.38 3.48
CA GLY A 39 -0.06 -5.97 4.75
C GLY A 39 -1.55 -6.32 4.87
N SER A 40 -2.29 -6.32 3.76
CA SER A 40 -3.68 -6.80 3.71
C SER A 40 -3.78 -8.29 3.99
N THR A 41 -2.81 -9.06 3.49
CA THR A 41 -2.72 -10.51 3.72
C THR A 41 -2.34 -10.79 5.17
N ALA A 42 -1.33 -10.11 5.69
CA ALA A 42 -0.93 -10.22 7.10
C ALA A 42 -2.04 -9.86 8.10
N ARG A 43 -2.88 -8.85 7.82
CA ARG A 43 -4.03 -8.52 8.68
C ARG A 43 -5.10 -9.61 8.69
N ARG A 44 -5.42 -10.18 7.53
CA ARG A 44 -6.37 -11.30 7.45
C ARG A 44 -5.88 -12.51 8.24
N ASP A 45 -4.58 -12.79 8.19
CA ASP A 45 -3.98 -13.90 8.93
C ASP A 45 -3.95 -13.64 10.45
N GLY A 46 -3.81 -12.37 10.87
CA GLY A 46 -3.83 -11.96 12.28
C GLY A 46 -5.24 -11.90 12.91
N GLU A 47 -6.26 -11.51 12.15
CA GLU A 47 -7.66 -11.44 12.61
C GLU A 47 -8.25 -12.82 12.97
N GLY A 48 -7.65 -13.92 12.50
CA GLY A 48 -8.06 -15.29 12.82
C GLY A 48 -7.59 -15.82 14.18
N LYS A 49 -6.73 -15.10 14.92
CA LYS A 49 -6.24 -15.53 16.23
C LYS A 49 -7.02 -14.79 17.33
N PRO A 50 -7.98 -15.43 18.04
CA PRO A 50 -8.59 -14.80 19.21
C PRO A 50 -7.48 -14.53 20.25
N HIS A 51 -7.37 -13.28 20.69
CA HIS A 51 -6.62 -12.95 21.90
C HIS A 51 -7.39 -13.49 23.10
N GLY A 52 -7.28 -14.80 23.34
CA GLY A 52 -7.74 -15.46 24.54
C GLY A 52 -6.60 -15.55 25.55
N GLY A 53 -6.74 -14.81 26.65
CA GLY A 53 -5.96 -14.88 27.88
C GLY A 53 -6.80 -14.34 29.01
#